data_AF-A0A0F9QMH4-F1
#
_entry.id   AF-A0A0F9QMH4-F1
#
_cell.length_a   1.000
_cell.length_b   1.000
_cell.length_c   1.000
_cell.angle_alpha   90.00
_cell.angle_beta   90.00
_cell.angle_gamma   90.00
#
_symmetry.space_group_name_H-M   'P 1'
#
loop_
_entity.id
_entity.type
_entity.pdbx_description
1 polymer ?
#
loop_
_entity_poly.entity_id
_entity_poly.type
_entity_poly.pdbx_seq_one_letter_code
_entity_poly.pdbx_strand_id
1 'polypeptide(L)'
;MDFFYDEQIRRLILQTIRMFGGFVVQTGLDSSGERQIRQVPVRWGEPSRMVSQILRLNSENKMLSTPFMSVHITSVNMAPDRRQSQTLVRTDLVDEREFNFEEGKYTGELGDRFTVKRIMPVPYNFTFQLDIWTSNQDQKMQIMEQIMMLFNPSIDLQTSDNPLDWTAITFAEMQDAITWSSKTVPFGTDEQIDVASMQFLIPYWINPPAEVTKRKAIETIIKNMRSVAELPEDDSDYSWEQGDLLAQIIITPGNHVISVEGNEITLLGEGGVELDENGDVFSWEALLLRFSDFVEDSSQIIVKRKFGDPDGVTGKISFTAAPNILDWDINLATLPVDTLDPIDAIVNPMTAGPGVGLPTADTGQRYLLAEDIASPTVPWGTIIANVNDIIEFDGADWVVDFDSSAATSTEIITNTFTGKQFRWNTAEFDWELAVDGQYKPGTWKVISIPLILDPEDCP
;
A
#
# COMPACT_ATOMS: atom_id res chain seq x y z
N MET A 1 10.74 -2.01 18.33
CA MET A 1 11.02 -0.60 17.97
C MET A 1 12.15 -0.67 16.98
N ASP A 2 11.82 -0.58 15.70
CA ASP A 2 12.82 -0.58 14.64
C ASP A 2 13.66 0.69 14.70
N PHE A 3 14.90 0.59 14.25
CA PHE A 3 15.89 1.67 14.32
C PHE A 3 15.48 2.84 13.40
N PHE A 4 14.93 3.91 13.99
CA PHE A 4 14.49 5.10 13.26
C PHE A 4 15.63 6.12 13.08
N TYR A 5 16.52 5.90 12.10
CA TYR A 5 17.60 6.83 11.74
C TYR A 5 17.49 7.26 10.27
N ASP A 6 17.13 8.52 10.03
CA ASP A 6 16.95 9.14 8.70
C ASP A 6 18.09 10.15 8.36
N GLU A 7 19.24 10.10 9.06
CA GLU A 7 20.40 10.94 8.76
C GLU A 7 20.15 12.47 8.69
N GLN A 8 19.04 12.98 9.22
CA GLN A 8 18.62 14.39 9.07
C GLN A 8 19.70 15.40 9.50
N ILE A 9 20.31 15.16 10.67
CA ILE A 9 21.41 16.01 11.18
C ILE A 9 22.66 15.88 10.29
N ARG A 10 22.92 14.70 9.73
CA ARG A 10 24.05 14.47 8.82
C ARG A 10 23.86 15.22 7.50
N ARG A 11 22.65 15.23 6.94
CA ARG A 11 22.29 16.01 5.75
C ARG A 11 22.51 17.51 6.01
N LEU A 12 22.06 18.01 7.16
CA LEU A 12 22.30 19.39 7.57
C LEU A 12 23.81 19.73 7.62
N ILE A 13 24.62 18.89 8.29
CA ILE A 13 26.08 19.09 8.39
C ILE A 13 26.73 19.14 7.00
N LEU A 14 26.38 18.21 6.10
CA LEU A 14 26.94 18.18 4.74
C LEU A 14 26.59 19.44 3.96
N GLN A 15 25.37 19.94 4.12
CA GLN A 15 24.95 21.17 3.47
C GLN A 15 25.68 22.40 4.02
N THR A 16 25.86 22.49 5.35
CA THR A 16 26.65 23.56 5.95
C THR A 16 28.09 23.55 5.45
N ILE A 17 28.71 22.36 5.30
CA ILE A 17 30.06 22.24 4.74
C ILE A 17 30.09 22.68 3.26
N ARG A 18 29.09 22.31 2.47
CA ARG A 18 28.97 22.73 1.07
C ARG A 18 28.79 24.24 0.93
N MET A 19 28.05 24.88 1.84
CA MET A 19 27.86 26.33 1.85
C MET A 19 29.18 27.09 2.01
N PHE A 20 30.13 26.56 2.80
CA PHE A 20 31.46 27.17 2.96
C PHE A 20 32.50 26.65 1.95
N GLY A 21 32.11 25.78 1.02
CA GLY A 21 32.99 25.26 -0.01
C GLY A 21 33.26 26.28 -1.12
N GLY A 22 34.46 26.26 -1.69
CA GLY A 22 34.77 27.02 -2.92
C GLY A 22 35.49 28.35 -2.72
N PHE A 23 35.70 28.81 -1.49
CA PHE A 23 36.47 30.05 -1.24
C PHE A 23 37.95 29.88 -1.61
N VAL A 24 38.53 30.95 -2.16
CA VAL A 24 39.91 30.98 -2.63
C VAL A 24 40.67 32.15 -2.03
N VAL A 25 41.98 31.98 -1.86
CA VAL A 25 42.89 32.99 -1.30
C VAL A 25 44.06 33.17 -2.25
N GLN A 26 44.48 34.42 -2.43
CA GLN A 26 45.71 34.74 -3.14
C GLN A 26 46.89 34.61 -2.17
N THR A 27 47.79 33.66 -2.44
CA THR A 27 48.90 33.30 -1.53
C THR A 27 50.26 33.88 -1.95
N GLY A 28 50.31 34.70 -3.00
CA GLY A 28 51.51 35.39 -3.47
C GLY A 28 51.60 35.45 -5.00
N LEU A 29 52.78 35.80 -5.51
CA LEU A 29 53.12 35.72 -6.93
C LEU A 29 54.03 34.51 -7.15
N ASP A 30 53.79 33.75 -8.22
CA ASP A 30 54.63 32.64 -8.65
C ASP A 30 55.99 33.14 -9.20
N SER A 31 56.94 32.25 -9.42
CA SER A 31 58.22 32.51 -10.11
C SER A 31 58.05 33.12 -11.51
N SER A 32 56.84 33.04 -12.08
CA SER A 32 56.44 33.61 -13.37
C SER A 32 55.70 34.96 -13.26
N GLY A 33 55.52 35.49 -12.05
CA GLY A 33 54.82 36.76 -11.81
C GLY A 33 53.29 36.69 -11.86
N GLU A 34 52.70 35.49 -11.92
CA GLU A 34 51.25 35.29 -11.86
C GLU A 34 50.75 35.09 -10.42
N ARG A 35 49.52 35.52 -10.13
CA ARG A 35 48.92 35.44 -8.80
C ARG A 35 48.54 33.98 -8.48
N GLN A 36 49.12 33.42 -7.42
CA GLN A 36 48.84 32.05 -6.98
C GLN A 36 47.55 32.01 -6.17
N ILE A 37 46.50 31.41 -6.75
CA ILE A 37 45.18 31.24 -6.13
C ILE A 37 45.10 29.84 -5.51
N ARG A 38 44.79 29.77 -4.21
CA ARG A 38 44.64 28.52 -3.47
C ARG A 38 43.24 28.40 -2.90
N GLN A 39 42.56 27.29 -3.18
CA GLN A 39 41.27 26.99 -2.57
C GLN A 39 41.44 26.60 -1.09
N VAL A 40 40.59 27.14 -0.23
CA VAL A 40 40.61 26.88 1.21
C VAL A 40 39.77 25.63 1.48
N PRO A 41 40.34 24.55 2.02
CA PRO A 41 39.58 23.35 2.36
C PRO A 41 38.74 23.58 3.63
N VAL A 42 37.50 23.11 3.60
CA VAL A 42 36.60 23.05 4.76
C VAL A 42 36.58 21.64 5.33
N ARG A 43 36.66 21.52 6.65
CA ARG A 43 36.62 20.23 7.37
C ARG A 43 35.56 20.25 8.45
N TRP A 44 34.96 19.09 8.71
CA TRP A 44 34.15 18.86 9.88
C TRP A 44 35.04 18.41 11.04
N GLY A 45 35.03 19.13 12.16
CA GLY A 45 35.85 18.76 13.31
C GLY A 45 35.85 19.81 14.41
N GLU A 46 35.84 19.33 15.65
CA GLU A 46 35.94 20.16 16.84
C GLU A 46 37.39 20.66 17.01
N PRO A 47 37.60 21.93 17.39
CA PRO A 47 38.91 22.57 17.45
C PRO A 47 39.92 21.78 18.28
N SER A 48 39.56 21.22 19.44
CA SER A 48 40.52 20.54 20.31
C SER A 48 41.12 19.28 19.66
N ARG A 49 40.31 18.55 18.87
CA ARG A 49 40.78 17.38 18.10
C ARG A 49 41.67 17.77 16.93
N MET A 50 41.36 18.87 16.25
CA MET A 50 42.20 19.38 15.17
C MET A 50 43.50 19.97 15.70
N VAL A 51 43.45 20.76 16.79
CA VAL A 51 44.61 21.35 17.46
C VAL A 51 45.54 20.26 18.01
N SER A 52 45.01 19.20 18.63
CA SER A 52 45.84 18.08 19.09
C SER A 52 46.47 17.30 17.94
N GLN A 53 45.78 17.13 16.81
CA GLN A 53 46.36 16.53 15.60
C GLN A 53 47.46 17.41 14.99
N ILE A 54 47.26 18.73 15.00
CA ILE A 54 48.23 19.73 14.54
C ILE A 54 49.47 19.72 15.44
N LEU A 55 49.30 19.80 16.77
CA LEU A 55 50.39 19.74 17.74
C LEU A 55 51.15 18.41 17.67
N ARG A 56 50.48 17.28 17.41
CA ARG A 56 51.13 15.97 17.23
C ARG A 56 51.93 15.86 15.92
N LEU A 57 51.56 16.63 14.91
CA LEU A 57 52.25 16.71 13.62
C LEU A 57 53.28 17.85 13.57
N ASN A 58 53.38 18.67 14.62
CA ASN A 58 54.31 19.78 14.75
C ASN A 58 55.72 19.29 15.13
N SER A 59 56.28 18.44 14.27
CA SER A 59 57.72 18.22 14.21
C SER A 59 58.33 19.44 13.51
N GLU A 60 59.45 19.94 14.03
CA GLU A 60 60.19 21.15 13.62
C GLU A 60 60.40 21.33 12.09
N ASN A 61 60.22 20.26 11.31
CA ASN A 61 60.49 20.22 9.87
C ASN A 61 59.24 20.15 8.97
N LYS A 62 58.01 20.23 9.53
CA LYS A 62 56.77 20.17 8.75
C LYS A 62 55.94 21.43 8.94
N MET A 63 56.06 22.35 7.98
CA MET A 63 55.24 23.56 7.92
C MET A 63 53.75 23.19 7.94
N LEU A 64 52.99 23.84 8.82
CA LEU A 64 51.58 23.55 8.98
C LEU A 64 50.78 23.98 7.73
N SER A 65 49.83 23.15 7.31
CA SER A 65 49.02 23.41 6.13
C SER A 65 47.88 24.40 6.43
N THR A 66 48.21 25.68 6.61
CA THR A 66 47.28 26.81 6.57
C THR A 66 47.24 27.40 5.14
N PRO A 67 46.14 28.04 4.68
CA PRO A 67 44.88 28.25 5.37
C PRO A 67 43.89 27.07 5.23
N PHE A 68 43.04 26.87 6.23
CA PHE A 68 41.90 25.94 6.20
C PHE A 68 40.76 26.44 7.10
N MET A 69 39.56 25.92 6.87
CA MET A 69 38.38 26.20 7.70
C MET A 69 37.89 24.93 8.40
N SER A 70 37.42 25.08 9.63
CA SER A 70 36.76 24.00 10.38
C SER A 70 35.36 24.42 10.82
N VAL A 71 34.39 23.53 10.63
CA VAL A 71 33.01 23.72 11.10
C VAL A 71 32.69 22.65 12.15
N HIS A 72 32.05 23.06 13.23
CA HIS A 72 31.52 22.17 14.25
C HIS A 72 30.21 22.72 14.84
N ILE A 73 29.42 21.85 15.49
CA ILE A 73 28.23 22.27 16.25
C ILE A 73 28.68 22.66 17.65
N THR A 74 28.30 23.86 18.08
CA THR A 74 28.56 24.39 19.43
C THR A 74 27.41 24.07 20.38
N SER A 75 26.17 24.25 19.91
CA SER A 75 24.98 23.95 20.71
C SER A 75 23.77 23.57 19.86
N VAL A 76 22.88 22.79 20.46
CA VAL A 76 21.58 22.45 19.89
C VAL A 76 20.53 22.77 20.95
N ASN A 77 19.69 23.77 20.68
CA ASN A 77 18.67 24.23 21.61
C ASN A 77 17.30 24.03 21.00
N MET A 78 16.32 23.61 21.80
CA MET A 78 14.92 23.61 21.35
C MET A 78 14.45 25.05 21.18
N ALA A 79 13.68 25.33 20.12
CA ALA A 79 13.13 26.64 19.84
C ALA A 79 11.63 26.68 20.25
N PRO A 80 11.30 27.05 21.50
CA PRO A 80 9.93 26.93 22.02
C PRO A 80 8.93 27.87 21.34
N ASP A 81 9.42 28.96 20.75
CA ASP A 81 8.70 29.97 19.99
C ASP A 81 8.09 29.42 18.69
N ARG A 82 8.71 28.41 18.08
CA ARG A 82 8.21 27.78 16.85
C ARG A 82 7.38 26.53 17.11
N ARG A 83 7.16 26.13 18.36
CA ARG A 83 6.38 24.92 18.67
C ARG A 83 4.93 25.10 18.27
N GLN A 84 4.41 24.12 17.53
CA GLN A 84 2.98 23.93 17.33
C GLN A 84 2.49 22.75 18.19
N SER A 85 1.19 22.43 18.10
CA SER A 85 0.59 21.31 18.82
C SER A 85 1.31 20.00 18.51
N GLN A 86 1.73 19.27 19.55
CA GLN A 86 2.52 18.04 19.44
C GLN A 86 1.72 16.85 18.88
N THR A 87 0.39 16.88 18.99
CA THR A 87 -0.50 15.80 18.51
C THR A 87 -1.02 16.03 17.10
N LEU A 88 -0.61 17.13 16.45
CA LEU A 88 -1.10 17.46 15.13
C LEU A 88 -0.45 16.52 14.09
N VAL A 89 -1.30 15.68 13.49
CA VAL A 89 -0.95 14.91 12.30
C VAL A 89 -1.53 15.64 11.09
N ARG A 90 -0.66 16.19 10.25
CA ARG A 90 -1.08 16.80 8.98
C ARG A 90 -1.20 15.71 7.93
N THR A 91 -2.31 15.69 7.24
CA THR A 91 -2.56 14.79 6.11
C THR A 91 -2.61 15.64 4.86
N ASP A 92 -1.67 15.44 3.94
CA ASP A 92 -1.72 16.08 2.63
C ASP A 92 -2.05 15.03 1.57
N LEU A 93 -2.95 15.41 0.66
CA LEU A 93 -3.31 14.60 -0.50
C LEU A 93 -2.46 15.08 -1.67
N VAL A 94 -1.81 14.13 -2.34
CA VAL A 94 -0.91 14.41 -3.46
C VAL A 94 -1.28 13.47 -4.58
N ASP A 95 -1.53 14.05 -5.74
CA ASP A 95 -1.81 13.28 -6.94
C ASP A 95 -0.52 13.27 -7.78
N GLU A 96 -0.03 12.06 -8.10
CA GLU A 96 1.08 11.90 -9.02
C GLU A 96 0.58 12.03 -10.46
N ARG A 97 1.48 12.42 -11.37
CA ARG A 97 1.23 12.28 -12.81
C ARG A 97 1.53 10.85 -13.19
N GLU A 98 0.73 10.27 -14.08
CA GLU A 98 0.95 8.90 -14.52
C GLU A 98 2.31 8.75 -15.21
N PHE A 99 3.06 7.71 -14.81
CA PHE A 99 4.37 7.43 -15.36
C PHE A 99 4.26 6.35 -16.45
N ASN A 100 4.58 6.72 -17.69
CA ASN A 100 4.66 5.75 -18.77
C ASN A 100 6.04 5.07 -18.74
N PHE A 101 6.05 3.78 -18.37
CA PHE A 101 7.27 2.96 -18.27
C PHE A 101 7.95 2.68 -19.62
N GLU A 102 7.24 2.80 -20.74
CA GLU A 102 7.82 2.59 -22.08
C GLU A 102 8.57 3.82 -22.59
N GLU A 103 8.06 5.03 -22.31
CA GLU A 103 8.69 6.29 -22.74
C GLU A 103 9.59 6.92 -21.66
N GLY A 104 9.52 6.45 -20.43
CA GLY A 104 10.24 7.01 -19.28
C GLY A 104 9.82 8.45 -18.96
N LYS A 105 8.57 8.79 -19.25
CA LYS A 105 8.02 10.15 -19.11
C LYS A 105 6.71 10.17 -18.34
N TYR A 106 6.52 11.24 -17.59
CA TYR A 106 5.24 11.57 -16.96
C TYR A 106 4.26 12.10 -18.00
N THR A 107 3.09 11.48 -18.12
CA THR A 107 2.01 11.92 -19.02
C THR A 107 1.24 13.08 -18.39
N GLY A 108 0.31 13.68 -19.13
CA GLY A 108 -0.60 14.71 -18.60
C GLY A 108 -1.77 14.14 -17.80
N GLU A 109 -1.83 12.81 -17.67
CA GLU A 109 -2.93 12.09 -17.07
C GLU A 109 -2.71 11.91 -15.57
N LEU A 110 -3.81 11.75 -14.85
CA LEU A 110 -3.81 11.65 -13.41
C LEU A 110 -3.39 10.23 -13.01
N GLY A 111 -2.26 10.11 -12.32
CA GLY A 111 -1.73 8.85 -11.82
C GLY A 111 -2.19 8.55 -10.39
N ASP A 112 -1.34 7.83 -9.66
CA ASP A 112 -1.62 7.39 -8.30
C ASP A 112 -1.87 8.56 -7.34
N ARG A 113 -2.91 8.40 -6.51
CA ARG A 113 -3.21 9.35 -5.43
C ARG A 113 -2.62 8.86 -4.12
N PHE A 114 -1.73 9.64 -3.55
CA PHE A 114 -1.09 9.38 -2.27
C PHE A 114 -1.70 10.25 -1.17
N THR A 115 -1.74 9.68 0.02
CA THR A 115 -2.02 10.39 1.26
C THR A 115 -0.81 10.26 2.15
N VAL A 116 -0.13 11.39 2.33
CA VAL A 116 1.04 11.48 3.19
C VAL A 116 0.58 11.99 4.54
N LYS A 117 0.68 11.13 5.56
CA LYS A 117 0.47 11.49 6.96
C LYS A 117 1.81 11.81 7.58
N ARG A 118 1.95 13.05 8.05
CA ARG A 118 3.16 13.54 8.70
C ARG A 118 2.81 14.05 10.10
N ILE A 119 3.61 13.67 11.09
CA ILE A 119 3.54 14.24 12.43
C ILE A 119 4.24 15.61 12.39
N MET A 120 3.74 16.58 13.17
CA MET A 120 4.37 17.88 13.29
C MET A 120 5.86 17.76 13.71
N PRO A 121 6.81 18.36 12.97
CA PRO A 121 8.22 18.33 13.35
C PRO A 121 8.50 19.10 14.64
N VAL A 122 9.59 18.72 15.31
CA VAL A 122 10.11 19.43 16.48
C VAL A 122 11.15 20.47 16.03
N PRO A 123 11.01 21.75 16.41
CA PRO A 123 11.95 22.79 16.02
C PRO A 123 13.18 22.83 16.93
N TYR A 124 14.35 22.87 16.30
CA TYR A 124 15.64 23.06 16.96
C TYR A 124 16.41 24.23 16.33
N ASN A 125 17.18 24.94 17.14
CA ASN A 125 18.18 25.90 16.70
C ASN A 125 19.56 25.24 16.85
N PHE A 126 20.23 25.02 15.73
CA PHE A 126 21.61 24.57 15.69
C PHE A 126 22.54 25.77 15.60
N THR A 127 23.43 25.92 16.57
CA THR A 127 24.52 26.89 16.51
C THR A 127 25.77 26.19 16.00
N PHE A 128 26.22 26.60 14.82
CA PHE A 128 27.47 26.16 14.23
C PHE A 128 28.54 27.22 14.43
N GLN A 129 29.77 26.79 14.67
CA GLN A 129 30.92 27.66 14.70
C GLN A 129 31.86 27.30 13.55
N LEU A 130 32.18 28.31 12.74
CA LEU A 130 33.19 28.27 11.68
C LEU A 130 34.47 28.91 12.22
N ASP A 131 35.55 28.16 12.24
CA ASP A 131 36.87 28.66 12.58
C ASP A 131 37.76 28.70 11.33
N ILE A 132 38.34 29.88 11.08
CA ILE A 132 39.24 30.15 9.96
C ILE A 132 40.66 30.19 10.51
N TRP A 133 41.50 29.25 10.06
CA TRP A 133 42.89 29.14 10.47
C TRP A 133 43.80 29.71 9.38
N THR A 134 44.54 30.76 9.69
CA THR A 134 45.42 31.45 8.73
C THR A 134 46.79 31.73 9.31
N SER A 135 47.82 31.72 8.47
CA SER A 135 49.18 32.11 8.85
C SER A 135 49.42 33.62 8.71
N ASN A 136 48.66 34.30 7.83
CA ASN A 136 48.77 35.74 7.61
C ASN A 136 47.41 36.43 7.80
N GLN A 137 47.47 37.68 8.26
CA GLN A 137 46.33 38.58 8.39
C GLN A 137 45.69 38.90 7.04
N ASP A 138 46.47 39.00 5.96
CA ASP A 138 45.93 39.28 4.62
C ASP A 138 45.05 38.13 4.10
N GLN A 139 45.49 36.88 4.29
CA GLN A 139 44.69 35.70 3.96
C GLN A 139 43.38 35.67 4.76
N LYS A 140 43.42 36.10 6.03
CA LYS A 140 42.24 36.20 6.88
C LYS A 140 41.23 37.21 6.35
N MET A 141 41.70 38.42 6.01
CA MET A 141 40.84 39.48 5.47
C MET A 141 40.22 39.05 4.14
N GLN A 142 41.00 38.44 3.23
CA GLN A 142 40.49 37.95 1.94
C GLN A 142 39.37 36.90 2.10
N ILE A 143 39.50 35.94 3.02
CA ILE A 143 38.44 34.94 3.28
C ILE A 143 37.23 35.61 3.94
N MET A 144 37.49 36.47 4.93
CA MET A 144 36.42 37.05 5.73
C MET A 144 35.55 38.01 4.92
N GLU A 145 36.13 38.81 4.02
CA GLU A 145 35.37 39.66 3.10
C GLU A 145 34.48 38.83 2.15
N GLN A 146 34.98 37.69 1.64
CA GLN A 146 34.18 36.80 0.78
C GLN A 146 32.98 36.19 1.52
N ILE A 147 33.16 35.80 2.78
CA ILE A 147 32.09 35.22 3.59
C ILE A 147 31.10 36.31 4.03
N MET A 148 31.57 37.44 4.54
CA MET A 148 30.71 38.49 5.07
C MET A 148 29.80 39.13 4.01
N MET A 149 30.24 39.21 2.76
CA MET A 149 29.38 39.70 1.68
C MET A 149 28.20 38.75 1.36
N LEU A 150 28.31 37.47 1.69
CA LEU A 150 27.28 36.47 1.41
C LEU A 150 26.11 36.53 2.41
N PHE A 151 26.37 36.94 3.65
CA PHE A 151 25.38 36.95 4.72
C PHE A 151 24.88 38.38 4.99
N ASN A 152 23.66 38.69 4.55
CA ASN A 152 23.00 39.96 4.82
C ASN A 152 21.52 39.78 5.18
N PRO A 153 21.15 39.50 6.44
CA PRO A 153 21.88 38.82 7.53
C PRO A 153 21.76 37.27 7.46
N SER A 154 20.98 36.75 6.50
CA SER A 154 20.75 35.32 6.30
C SER A 154 20.85 34.90 4.85
N ILE A 155 21.06 33.60 4.62
CA ILE A 155 20.98 32.95 3.30
C ILE A 155 20.05 31.75 3.37
N ASP A 156 19.25 31.55 2.34
CA ASP A 156 18.34 30.40 2.26
C ASP A 156 19.09 29.15 1.77
N LEU A 157 18.77 28.02 2.40
CA LEU A 157 19.36 26.71 2.21
C LEU A 157 18.25 25.71 1.86
N GLN A 158 18.33 25.15 0.66
CA GLN A 158 17.44 24.07 0.23
C GLN A 158 18.10 22.71 0.51
N THR A 159 17.58 21.94 1.47
CA THR A 159 18.13 20.65 1.93
C THR A 159 17.66 19.49 1.05
N SER A 160 16.49 19.62 0.43
CA SER A 160 15.80 18.55 -0.31
C SER A 160 15.01 19.15 -1.48
N ASP A 161 14.89 18.37 -2.57
CA ASP A 161 14.05 18.69 -3.73
C ASP A 161 12.63 18.11 -3.60
N ASN A 162 12.35 17.39 -2.50
CA ASN A 162 11.03 16.85 -2.25
C ASN A 162 10.08 17.98 -1.79
N PRO A 163 9.03 18.33 -2.57
CA PRO A 163 8.09 19.37 -2.17
C PRO A 163 7.24 18.98 -0.95
N LEU A 164 7.20 17.69 -0.62
CA LEU A 164 6.48 17.16 0.53
C LEU A 164 7.34 17.10 1.78
N ASP A 165 8.62 17.49 1.73
CA ASP A 165 9.48 17.57 2.90
C ASP A 165 9.34 18.94 3.57
N TRP A 166 8.94 18.96 4.84
CA TRP A 166 8.80 20.21 5.61
C TRP A 166 10.17 20.86 5.90
N THR A 167 11.22 20.04 5.95
CA THR A 167 12.59 20.47 6.26
C THR A 167 13.36 20.95 5.03
N ALA A 168 12.71 20.94 3.85
CA ALA A 168 13.32 21.21 2.56
C ALA A 168 13.96 22.60 2.45
N ILE A 169 13.38 23.61 3.10
CA ILE A 169 13.89 24.98 3.06
C ILE A 169 14.18 25.44 4.50
N THR A 170 15.42 25.84 4.72
CA THR A 170 15.87 26.47 5.96
C THR A 170 16.73 27.68 5.62
N PHE A 171 17.11 28.48 6.61
CA PHE A 171 18.01 29.62 6.37
C PHE A 171 19.17 29.57 7.36
N ALA A 172 20.35 30.04 6.97
CA ALA A 172 21.47 30.22 7.87
C ALA A 172 21.63 31.71 8.18
N GLU A 173 21.55 32.06 9.44
CA GLU A 173 21.75 33.43 9.94
C GLU A 173 23.14 33.56 10.58
N MET A 174 23.87 34.62 10.25
CA MET A 174 25.11 34.95 10.93
C MET A 174 24.81 35.63 12.28
N GLN A 175 25.37 35.11 13.38
CA GLN A 175 25.21 35.68 14.71
C GLN A 175 26.18 36.85 14.94
N ASP A 176 25.83 37.77 15.85
CA ASP A 176 26.61 38.97 16.19
C ASP A 176 28.00 38.66 16.79
N ALA A 177 28.24 37.43 17.22
CA ALA A 177 29.48 36.99 17.83
C ALA A 177 30.56 36.60 16.80
N ILE A 178 31.25 37.61 16.22
CA ILE A 178 32.45 37.42 15.39
C ILE A 178 33.70 37.65 16.25
N THR A 179 34.51 36.61 16.45
CA THR A 179 35.80 36.71 17.14
C THR A 179 36.91 36.91 16.11
N TRP A 180 37.48 38.13 16.06
CA TRP A 180 38.50 38.51 15.07
C TRP A 180 39.82 37.75 15.19
N SER A 181 40.25 37.43 16.40
CA SER A 181 41.51 36.74 16.67
C SER A 181 41.50 36.17 18.08
N SER A 182 41.97 34.94 18.25
CA SER A 182 42.16 34.29 19.56
C SER A 182 43.64 34.10 19.90
N LYS A 183 44.50 35.05 19.50
CA LYS A 183 45.93 35.03 19.85
C LYS A 183 46.14 35.18 21.36
N THR A 184 46.77 34.20 21.98
CA THR A 184 47.31 34.31 23.35
C THR A 184 48.71 34.90 23.30
N VAL A 185 49.05 35.83 24.19
CA VAL A 185 50.38 36.47 24.25
C VAL A 185 51.48 35.40 24.29
N PRO A 186 52.43 35.39 23.34
CA PRO A 186 53.43 34.32 23.25
C PRO A 186 54.50 34.44 24.34
N PHE A 187 54.79 33.31 24.98
CA PHE A 187 56.03 33.08 25.73
C PHE A 187 56.89 32.13 24.87
N GLY A 188 57.80 32.65 24.04
CA GLY A 188 58.75 31.83 23.27
C GLY A 188 58.96 32.26 21.81
N THR A 189 59.71 31.44 21.06
CA THR A 189 60.11 31.63 19.65
C THR A 189 59.17 30.96 18.64
N ASP A 190 57.95 30.59 19.04
CA ASP A 190 57.01 29.87 18.18
C ASP A 190 56.15 30.84 17.36
N GLU A 191 56.03 30.63 16.05
CA GLU A 191 55.15 31.43 15.19
C GLU A 191 53.69 30.99 15.38
N GLN A 192 52.87 31.87 15.95
CA GLN A 192 51.48 31.55 16.31
C GLN A 192 50.53 31.72 15.12
N ILE A 193 49.74 30.68 14.84
CA ILE A 193 48.64 30.69 13.87
C ILE A 193 47.52 31.60 14.39
N ASP A 194 46.90 32.36 13.49
CA ASP A 194 45.73 33.16 13.82
C ASP A 194 44.45 32.38 13.54
N VAL A 195 43.46 32.53 14.42
CA VAL A 195 42.15 31.89 14.32
C VAL A 195 41.07 32.94 14.50
N ALA A 196 40.26 33.12 13.46
CA ALA A 196 39.00 33.86 13.54
C ALA A 196 37.83 32.89 13.62
N SER A 197 36.85 33.20 14.48
CA SER A 197 35.69 32.35 14.71
C SER A 197 34.41 33.12 14.44
N MET A 198 33.49 32.52 13.68
CA MET A 198 32.17 33.07 13.37
C MET A 198 31.09 32.06 13.76
N GLN A 199 29.99 32.54 14.34
CA GLN A 199 28.87 31.70 14.73
C GLN A 199 27.68 31.89 13.79
N PHE A 200 27.05 30.78 13.43
CA PHE A 200 25.88 30.72 12.58
C PHE A 200 24.75 30.01 13.32
N LEU A 201 23.55 30.55 13.22
CA LEU A 201 22.33 29.93 13.73
C LEU A 201 21.54 29.39 12.54
N ILE A 202 21.30 28.09 12.54
CA ILE A 202 20.47 27.42 11.55
C ILE A 202 19.27 26.82 12.29
N PRO A 203 18.05 27.36 12.10
CA PRO A 203 16.85 26.73 12.57
C PRO A 203 16.53 25.52 11.68
N TYR A 204 16.38 24.36 12.31
CA TYR A 204 16.12 23.11 11.62
C TYR A 204 15.02 22.33 12.33
N TRP A 205 14.24 21.60 11.55
CA TRP A 205 13.10 20.82 12.00
C TRP A 205 13.47 19.34 11.97
N ILE A 206 13.18 18.61 13.05
CA ILE A 206 13.40 17.16 13.10
C ILE A 206 12.04 16.48 13.19
N ASN A 207 11.76 15.57 12.26
CA ASN A 207 10.51 14.79 12.24
C ASN A 207 10.79 13.29 12.18
N PRO A 208 9.86 12.46 12.72
CA PRO A 208 9.81 11.06 12.37
C PRO A 208 9.52 10.87 10.87
N PRO A 209 9.82 9.69 10.30
CA PRO A 209 9.47 9.38 8.91
C PRO A 209 7.96 9.54 8.66
N ALA A 210 7.60 9.97 7.44
CA ALA A 210 6.21 10.15 7.06
C ALA A 210 5.59 8.81 6.61
N GLU A 211 4.33 8.58 6.96
CA GLU A 211 3.56 7.44 6.46
C GLU A 211 2.94 7.81 5.12
N VAL A 212 3.30 7.09 4.06
CA VAL A 212 2.73 7.26 2.73
C VAL A 212 1.72 6.14 2.48
N THR A 213 0.46 6.51 2.28
CA THR A 213 -0.62 5.57 2.00
C THR A 213 -1.21 5.85 0.63
N LYS A 214 -1.23 4.86 -0.27
CA LYS A 214 -1.94 4.97 -1.55
C LYS A 214 -3.45 4.95 -1.28
N ARG A 215 -4.20 5.93 -1.79
CA ARG A 215 -5.66 5.93 -1.75
C ARG A 215 -6.19 5.24 -3.01
N LYS A 216 -6.69 4.03 -2.86
CA LYS A 216 -7.55 3.40 -3.87
C LYS A 216 -9.01 3.72 -3.53
N ALA A 217 -9.61 4.63 -4.29
CA ALA A 217 -11.05 4.88 -4.18
C ALA A 217 -11.78 3.72 -4.87
N ILE A 218 -12.36 2.81 -4.09
CA ILE A 218 -13.28 1.79 -4.63
C ILE A 218 -14.65 2.47 -4.74
N GLU A 219 -15.00 2.94 -5.93
CA GLU A 219 -16.31 3.51 -6.21
C GLU A 219 -17.27 2.42 -6.68
N THR A 220 -18.01 1.80 -5.75
CA THR A 220 -19.32 1.23 -6.10
C THR A 220 -20.36 2.32 -5.86
N ILE A 221 -20.92 2.87 -6.93
CA ILE A 221 -22.01 3.84 -6.79
C ILE A 221 -23.27 3.07 -6.38
N ILE A 222 -23.56 3.07 -5.08
CA ILE A 222 -24.82 2.57 -4.54
C ILE A 222 -25.85 3.69 -4.66
N LYS A 223 -26.65 3.67 -5.73
CA LYS A 223 -27.78 4.59 -5.88
C LYS A 223 -29.05 3.90 -5.36
N ASN A 224 -29.48 4.26 -4.16
CA ASN A 224 -30.73 3.82 -3.58
C ASN A 224 -31.86 4.75 -4.06
N MET A 225 -32.83 4.22 -4.79
CA MET A 225 -34.07 4.93 -5.10
C MET A 225 -35.11 4.54 -4.06
N ARG A 226 -35.61 5.53 -3.30
CA ARG A 226 -36.69 5.36 -2.33
C ARG A 226 -37.99 5.90 -2.90
N SER A 227 -39.12 5.28 -2.58
CA SER A 227 -40.42 5.89 -2.86
C SER A 227 -40.58 7.11 -1.97
N VAL A 228 -40.94 8.23 -2.58
CA VAL A 228 -41.51 9.34 -1.80
C VAL A 228 -42.92 8.88 -1.46
N ALA A 229 -43.08 8.31 -0.26
CA ALA A 229 -44.43 8.19 0.32
C ALA A 229 -45.04 9.60 0.36
N GLU A 230 -46.31 9.70 0.00
CA GLU A 230 -47.04 10.98 -0.06
C GLU A 230 -46.71 11.84 1.17
N LEU A 231 -46.26 13.07 0.91
CA LEU A 231 -45.86 14.01 1.96
C LEU A 231 -47.03 14.16 2.96
N PRO A 232 -46.83 13.89 4.25
CA PRO A 232 -47.79 14.25 5.27
C PRO A 232 -48.07 15.75 5.19
N GLU A 233 -49.33 16.16 5.41
CA GLU A 233 -49.77 17.56 5.33
C GLU A 233 -49.14 18.45 6.43
N ASP A 234 -48.39 17.86 7.37
CA ASP A 234 -47.79 18.51 8.53
C ASP A 234 -46.26 18.34 8.54
N ASP A 235 -45.55 19.47 8.60
CA ASP A 235 -44.10 19.65 8.37
C ASP A 235 -43.23 19.19 9.57
N SER A 236 -43.82 18.50 10.55
CA SER A 236 -43.22 18.27 11.87
C SER A 236 -42.68 16.86 12.12
N ASP A 237 -42.84 15.91 11.18
CA ASP A 237 -42.37 14.52 11.35
C ASP A 237 -41.59 13.99 10.13
N TYR A 238 -40.49 14.68 9.79
CA TYR A 238 -39.49 14.15 8.85
C TYR A 238 -38.58 13.14 9.57
N SER A 239 -39.01 11.87 9.65
CA SER A 239 -38.10 10.77 9.99
C SER A 239 -37.51 10.18 8.71
N TRP A 240 -36.18 10.26 8.56
CA TRP A 240 -35.42 9.76 7.40
C TRP A 240 -35.33 8.22 7.37
N GLU A 241 -36.00 7.53 8.30
CA GLU A 241 -35.85 6.10 8.56
C GLU A 241 -36.99 5.25 7.97
N GLN A 242 -38.08 5.86 7.51
CA GLN A 242 -39.32 5.14 7.18
C GLN A 242 -39.69 5.24 5.70
N GLY A 243 -38.84 4.72 4.82
CA GLY A 243 -39.16 4.59 3.39
C GLY A 243 -38.67 3.26 2.84
N ASP A 244 -39.58 2.50 2.23
CA ASP A 244 -39.28 1.21 1.60
C ASP A 244 -38.39 1.42 0.35
N LEU A 245 -37.46 0.48 0.12
CA LEU A 245 -36.44 0.61 -0.91
C LEU A 245 -37.05 0.18 -2.26
N LEU A 246 -37.29 1.13 -3.17
CA LEU A 246 -37.91 0.83 -4.47
C LEU A 246 -36.97 0.07 -5.41
N ALA A 247 -35.71 0.50 -5.47
CA ALA A 247 -34.70 -0.12 -6.32
C ALA A 247 -33.29 0.26 -5.87
N GLN A 248 -32.38 -0.71 -5.95
CA GLN A 248 -30.94 -0.52 -5.83
C GLN A 248 -30.29 -0.97 -7.12
N ILE A 249 -29.57 -0.07 -7.78
CA ILE A 249 -28.80 -0.39 -8.98
C ILE A 249 -27.33 -0.47 -8.58
N ILE A 250 -26.72 -1.62 -8.84
CA ILE A 250 -25.32 -1.91 -8.56
C ILE A 250 -24.73 -2.35 -9.88
N ILE A 251 -23.84 -1.52 -10.42
CA ILE A 251 -23.20 -1.78 -11.69
C ILE A 251 -21.73 -2.10 -11.43
N THR A 252 -21.27 -3.24 -11.92
CA THR A 252 -19.86 -3.48 -12.17
C THR A 252 -19.45 -2.68 -13.41
N PRO A 253 -18.20 -2.17 -13.49
CA PRO A 253 -17.73 -1.48 -14.69
C PRO A 253 -17.93 -2.36 -15.93
N GLY A 254 -18.64 -1.84 -16.95
CA GLY A 254 -18.95 -2.58 -18.17
C GLY A 254 -20.18 -3.51 -18.11
N ASN A 255 -20.90 -3.56 -16.98
CA ASN A 255 -22.14 -4.34 -16.81
C ASN A 255 -21.98 -5.85 -17.13
N HIS A 256 -20.78 -6.38 -16.94
CA HIS A 256 -20.46 -7.77 -17.29
C HIS A 256 -21.11 -8.78 -16.33
N VAL A 257 -21.57 -9.87 -16.92
CA VAL A 257 -22.08 -11.08 -16.23
C VAL A 257 -20.92 -12.08 -16.15
N ILE A 258 -20.91 -12.92 -15.12
CA ILE A 258 -19.94 -14.02 -15.00
C ILE A 258 -20.68 -15.34 -14.98
N SER A 259 -20.17 -16.36 -15.67
CA SER A 259 -20.55 -17.76 -15.43
C SER A 259 -19.46 -18.49 -14.66
N VAL A 260 -19.85 -19.25 -13.65
CA VAL A 260 -18.95 -20.09 -12.85
C VAL A 260 -19.30 -21.54 -13.11
N GLU A 261 -18.33 -22.33 -13.57
CA GLU A 261 -18.46 -23.76 -13.77
C GLU A 261 -17.28 -24.48 -13.11
N GLY A 262 -17.48 -24.98 -11.89
CA GLY A 262 -16.41 -25.61 -11.13
C GLY A 262 -15.26 -24.63 -10.85
N ASN A 263 -14.08 -24.93 -11.39
CA ASN A 263 -12.88 -24.10 -11.22
C ASN A 263 -12.72 -23.07 -12.35
N GLU A 264 -13.64 -22.96 -13.30
CA GLU A 264 -13.52 -22.02 -14.42
C GLU A 264 -14.54 -20.88 -14.31
N ILE A 265 -14.07 -19.66 -14.58
CA ILE A 265 -14.89 -18.45 -14.61
C ILE A 265 -14.87 -17.88 -16.02
N THR A 266 -16.04 -17.77 -16.65
CA THR A 266 -16.20 -17.16 -17.97
C THR A 266 -16.79 -15.76 -17.86
N LEU A 267 -16.21 -14.80 -18.59
CA LEU A 267 -16.73 -13.43 -18.70
C LEU A 267 -17.77 -13.35 -19.82
N LEU A 268 -18.93 -12.78 -19.49
CA LEU A 268 -20.04 -12.58 -20.41
C LEU A 268 -20.43 -11.08 -20.46
N GLY A 269 -20.93 -10.65 -21.63
CA GLY A 269 -21.47 -9.31 -21.84
C GLY A 269 -22.84 -9.09 -21.19
N GLU A 270 -23.42 -7.92 -21.46
CA GLU A 270 -24.77 -7.58 -21.01
C GLU A 270 -25.79 -8.59 -21.56
N GLY A 271 -26.49 -9.30 -20.66
CA GLY A 271 -27.47 -10.33 -21.02
C GLY A 271 -26.93 -11.75 -21.19
N GLY A 272 -25.65 -12.01 -20.87
CA GLY A 272 -25.07 -13.37 -20.90
C GLY A 272 -24.55 -13.80 -22.27
N VAL A 273 -24.23 -12.84 -23.14
CA VAL A 273 -23.70 -13.10 -24.50
C VAL A 273 -22.17 -13.15 -24.46
N GLU A 274 -21.56 -14.14 -25.12
CA GLU A 274 -20.09 -14.33 -25.15
C GLU A 274 -19.34 -13.33 -26.05
N LEU A 275 -20.06 -12.63 -26.92
CA LEU A 275 -19.52 -11.78 -27.99
C LEU A 275 -20.01 -10.33 -27.83
N ASP A 276 -19.12 -9.37 -28.07
CA ASP A 276 -19.39 -7.94 -28.18
C ASP A 276 -20.13 -7.59 -29.50
N GLU A 277 -20.65 -6.36 -29.64
CA GLU A 277 -21.24 -5.80 -30.86
C GLU A 277 -20.31 -5.90 -32.08
N ASN A 278 -19.00 -6.02 -31.86
CA ASN A 278 -17.97 -6.20 -32.90
C ASN A 278 -17.66 -7.67 -33.25
N GLY A 279 -18.25 -8.64 -32.55
CA GLY A 279 -17.98 -10.07 -32.74
C GLY A 279 -16.72 -10.59 -32.04
N ASP A 280 -16.12 -9.77 -31.17
CA ASP A 280 -14.96 -10.13 -30.35
C ASP A 280 -15.41 -10.71 -29.00
N VAL A 281 -14.63 -11.65 -28.48
CA VAL A 281 -14.86 -12.28 -27.18
C VAL A 281 -14.39 -11.32 -26.08
N PHE A 282 -15.17 -11.19 -25.00
CA PHE A 282 -14.79 -10.37 -23.85
C PHE A 282 -13.52 -10.89 -23.19
N SER A 283 -12.48 -10.06 -23.11
CA SER A 283 -11.21 -10.44 -22.50
C SER A 283 -11.14 -10.00 -21.03
N TRP A 284 -10.80 -10.95 -20.17
CA TRP A 284 -10.47 -10.68 -18.77
C TRP A 284 -9.30 -9.72 -18.64
N GLU A 285 -8.31 -9.83 -19.53
CA GLU A 285 -7.14 -8.95 -19.53
C GLU A 285 -7.52 -7.47 -19.74
N ALA A 286 -8.38 -7.14 -20.72
CA ALA A 286 -8.80 -5.75 -20.94
C ALA A 286 -9.64 -5.21 -19.78
N LEU A 287 -10.48 -6.06 -19.18
CA LEU A 287 -11.26 -5.71 -18.00
C LEU A 287 -10.34 -5.49 -16.79
N LEU A 288 -9.38 -6.40 -16.55
CA LEU A 288 -8.45 -6.37 -15.42
C LEU A 288 -7.39 -5.29 -15.56
N LEU A 289 -6.95 -4.89 -16.76
CA LEU A 289 -6.07 -3.73 -16.97
C LEU A 289 -6.70 -2.41 -16.50
N ARG A 290 -8.03 -2.30 -16.52
CA ARG A 290 -8.74 -1.17 -15.90
C ARG A 290 -8.62 -1.18 -14.38
N PHE A 291 -8.32 -2.32 -13.79
CA PHE A 291 -8.00 -2.51 -12.37
C PHE A 291 -6.48 -2.62 -12.23
N SER A 292 -5.76 -1.49 -12.16
CA SER A 292 -4.28 -1.33 -12.12
C SER A 292 -3.48 -2.20 -11.13
N ASP A 293 -4.15 -2.99 -10.28
CA ASP A 293 -3.54 -3.76 -9.18
C ASP A 293 -3.82 -5.27 -9.33
N PHE A 294 -4.15 -5.75 -10.53
CA PHE A 294 -4.23 -7.19 -10.76
C PHE A 294 -2.82 -7.79 -10.71
N VAL A 295 -2.58 -8.61 -9.71
CA VAL A 295 -1.40 -9.46 -9.60
C VAL A 295 -1.90 -10.90 -9.69
N GLU A 296 -1.34 -11.65 -10.63
CA GLU A 296 -1.59 -13.09 -10.77
C GLU A 296 -1.33 -13.79 -9.43
N ASP A 297 -2.16 -14.77 -9.07
CA ASP A 297 -2.08 -15.57 -7.83
C ASP A 297 -2.35 -14.87 -6.48
N SER A 298 -2.42 -13.53 -6.42
CA SER A 298 -2.81 -12.79 -5.20
C SER A 298 -4.21 -12.18 -5.28
N SER A 299 -4.72 -11.97 -6.49
CA SER A 299 -6.04 -11.42 -6.72
C SER A 299 -7.12 -12.47 -6.49
N GLN A 300 -8.21 -12.06 -5.85
CA GLN A 300 -9.35 -12.92 -5.54
C GLN A 300 -10.64 -12.37 -6.15
N ILE A 301 -11.50 -13.27 -6.62
CA ILE A 301 -12.88 -12.95 -6.97
C ILE A 301 -13.78 -13.38 -5.81
N ILE A 302 -14.70 -12.49 -5.44
CA ILE A 302 -15.80 -12.78 -4.53
C ILE A 302 -17.09 -12.81 -5.32
N VAL A 303 -17.83 -13.91 -5.20
CA VAL A 303 -19.15 -14.10 -5.82
C VAL A 303 -20.23 -14.22 -4.75
N LYS A 304 -21.35 -13.53 -4.96
CA LYS A 304 -22.53 -13.55 -4.08
C LYS A 304 -23.75 -13.94 -4.90
N ARG A 305 -24.59 -14.86 -4.43
CA ARG A 305 -25.79 -15.25 -5.19
C ARG A 305 -26.92 -14.25 -5.08
N LYS A 306 -27.16 -13.71 -3.88
CA LYS A 306 -28.16 -12.66 -3.67
C LYS A 306 -27.49 -11.38 -3.19
N PHE A 307 -28.11 -10.28 -3.57
CA PHE A 307 -27.69 -8.99 -3.08
C PHE A 307 -28.00 -8.88 -1.58
N GLY A 308 -27.01 -8.49 -0.77
CA GLY A 308 -27.15 -8.36 0.69
C GLY A 308 -26.68 -9.56 1.50
N ASP A 309 -26.30 -10.68 0.88
CA ASP A 309 -25.67 -11.80 1.61
C ASP A 309 -24.34 -11.33 2.22
N PRO A 310 -24.12 -11.48 3.55
CA PRO A 310 -22.87 -11.08 4.20
C PRO A 310 -21.70 -11.95 3.70
N ASP A 311 -21.97 -13.24 3.50
CA ASP A 311 -20.99 -14.26 3.15
C ASP A 311 -20.97 -14.46 1.63
N GLY A 312 -19.81 -14.24 1.00
CA GLY A 312 -19.58 -14.51 -0.41
C GLY A 312 -18.49 -15.56 -0.57
N VAL A 313 -18.62 -16.41 -1.59
CA VAL A 313 -17.59 -17.42 -1.90
C VAL A 313 -16.40 -16.71 -2.51
N THR A 314 -15.20 -16.98 -1.99
CA THR A 314 -13.95 -16.38 -2.45
C THR A 314 -13.08 -17.42 -3.13
N GLY A 315 -12.33 -16.99 -4.14
CA GLY A 315 -11.26 -17.82 -4.70
C GLY A 315 -10.24 -16.99 -5.44
N LYS A 316 -9.03 -17.52 -5.55
CA LYS A 316 -7.92 -16.90 -6.27
C LYS A 316 -8.09 -17.12 -7.76
N ILE A 317 -7.60 -16.19 -8.57
CA ILE A 317 -7.71 -16.26 -10.02
C ILE A 317 -6.35 -16.31 -10.71
N SER A 318 -6.25 -17.13 -11.74
CA SER A 318 -5.10 -17.21 -12.65
C SER A 318 -5.56 -17.20 -14.11
N PHE A 319 -4.71 -16.72 -15.01
CA PHE A 319 -5.04 -16.63 -16.43
C PHE A 319 -4.93 -17.99 -17.12
N THR A 320 -5.90 -18.28 -17.98
CA THR A 320 -5.89 -19.43 -18.89
C THR A 320 -5.48 -18.98 -20.30
N ALA A 321 -5.22 -19.93 -21.20
CA ALA A 321 -4.90 -19.65 -22.60
C ALA A 321 -6.04 -19.00 -23.40
N ALA A 322 -7.28 -19.05 -22.90
CA ALA A 322 -8.45 -18.42 -23.51
C ALA A 322 -8.73 -17.06 -22.84
N PRO A 323 -8.93 -15.96 -23.61
CA PRO A 323 -9.03 -14.61 -23.06
C PRO A 323 -10.28 -14.37 -22.22
N ASN A 324 -11.35 -15.15 -22.40
CA ASN A 324 -12.61 -15.07 -21.64
C ASN A 324 -12.68 -16.01 -20.44
N ILE A 325 -11.68 -16.86 -20.21
CA ILE A 325 -11.71 -17.86 -19.13
C ILE A 325 -10.59 -17.57 -18.13
N LEU A 326 -10.94 -17.55 -16.85
CA LEU A 326 -10.00 -17.58 -15.74
C LEU A 326 -10.14 -18.91 -15.00
N ASP A 327 -9.01 -19.44 -14.53
CA ASP A 327 -9.01 -20.51 -13.55
C ASP A 327 -9.20 -19.89 -12.16
N TRP A 328 -10.11 -20.46 -11.37
CA TRP A 328 -10.61 -19.96 -10.11
C TRP A 328 -10.43 -20.99 -9.01
N ASP A 329 -9.34 -20.88 -8.27
CA ASP A 329 -9.04 -21.72 -7.12
C ASP A 329 -9.90 -21.30 -5.92
N ILE A 330 -11.00 -22.04 -5.72
CA ILE A 330 -12.00 -21.75 -4.69
C ILE A 330 -11.40 -21.97 -3.30
N ASN A 331 -11.54 -20.95 -2.44
CA ASN A 331 -11.20 -21.10 -1.03
C ASN A 331 -12.28 -21.91 -0.31
N LEU A 332 -11.98 -23.19 -0.05
CA LEU A 332 -12.87 -24.14 0.63
C LEU A 332 -13.38 -23.66 1.99
N ALA A 333 -12.63 -22.80 2.69
CA ALA A 333 -13.07 -22.24 3.98
C ALA A 333 -14.22 -21.22 3.85
N THR A 334 -14.48 -20.74 2.64
CA THR A 334 -15.57 -19.78 2.34
C THR A 334 -16.78 -20.43 1.70
N LEU A 335 -16.73 -21.75 1.46
CA LEU A 335 -17.90 -22.49 1.03
C LEU A 335 -18.89 -22.63 2.20
N PRO A 336 -20.20 -22.63 1.92
CA PRO A 336 -21.20 -22.99 2.91
C PRO A 336 -20.89 -24.35 3.56
N VAL A 337 -21.11 -24.48 4.86
CA VAL A 337 -20.90 -25.74 5.57
C VAL A 337 -22.05 -26.70 5.26
N ASP A 338 -21.72 -27.95 4.96
CA ASP A 338 -22.72 -29.02 4.75
C ASP A 338 -23.53 -29.24 6.03
N THR A 339 -24.85 -29.28 5.89
CA THR A 339 -25.78 -29.51 7.01
C THR A 339 -26.20 -30.97 7.12
N LEU A 340 -26.11 -31.69 6.00
CA LEU A 340 -26.38 -33.12 5.88
C LEU A 340 -25.11 -33.85 5.47
N ASP A 341 -25.03 -35.14 5.79
CA ASP A 341 -23.89 -35.95 5.38
C ASP A 341 -23.84 -36.09 3.85
N PRO A 342 -22.61 -36.12 3.27
CA PRO A 342 -22.42 -36.11 1.82
C PRO A 342 -23.03 -37.33 1.16
N ILE A 343 -23.42 -37.17 -0.11
CA ILE A 343 -23.97 -38.24 -0.94
C ILE A 343 -22.89 -38.84 -1.84
N ASP A 344 -23.06 -40.12 -2.19
CA ASP A 344 -22.17 -40.80 -3.14
C ASP A 344 -22.46 -40.35 -4.57
N ALA A 345 -23.73 -40.34 -4.98
CA ALA A 345 -24.13 -39.97 -6.33
C ALA A 345 -25.60 -39.54 -6.42
N ILE A 346 -25.95 -38.91 -7.54
CA ILE A 346 -27.34 -38.68 -7.95
C ILE A 346 -27.75 -39.85 -8.82
N VAL A 347 -28.86 -40.50 -8.49
CA VAL A 347 -29.33 -41.72 -9.16
C VAL A 347 -30.74 -41.53 -9.70
N ASN A 348 -30.98 -42.03 -10.91
CA ASN A 348 -32.33 -42.30 -11.37
C ASN A 348 -32.70 -43.75 -11.00
N PRO A 349 -33.58 -43.96 -10.01
CA PRO A 349 -33.90 -45.30 -9.50
C PRO A 349 -34.61 -46.20 -10.52
N MET A 350 -35.15 -45.64 -11.62
CA MET A 350 -35.79 -46.41 -12.69
C MET A 350 -34.78 -47.07 -13.64
N THR A 351 -33.54 -46.58 -13.68
CA THR A 351 -32.51 -47.06 -14.63
C THR A 351 -31.30 -47.67 -13.96
N ALA A 352 -30.98 -47.25 -12.73
CA ALA A 352 -29.84 -47.72 -11.96
C ALA A 352 -30.23 -48.07 -10.53
N GLY A 353 -29.57 -49.08 -9.98
CA GLY A 353 -29.75 -49.53 -8.60
C GLY A 353 -28.61 -50.45 -8.15
N PRO A 354 -28.56 -50.84 -6.87
CA PRO A 354 -27.48 -51.67 -6.35
C PRO A 354 -27.29 -52.98 -7.14
N GLY A 355 -26.08 -53.20 -7.67
CA GLY A 355 -25.78 -54.35 -8.54
C GLY A 355 -26.25 -54.24 -10.00
N VAL A 356 -26.95 -53.17 -10.36
CA VAL A 356 -27.37 -52.82 -11.72
C VAL A 356 -26.98 -51.37 -12.01
N GLY A 357 -25.74 -51.15 -12.44
CA GLY A 357 -25.20 -49.82 -12.73
C GLY A 357 -24.61 -49.08 -11.53
N LEU A 358 -25.01 -49.44 -10.30
CA LEU A 358 -24.35 -49.00 -9.06
C LEU A 358 -23.58 -50.16 -8.39
N PRO A 359 -22.62 -49.86 -7.51
CA PRO A 359 -21.99 -50.86 -6.63
C PRO A 359 -23.03 -51.69 -5.88
N THR A 360 -22.63 -52.88 -5.42
CA THR A 360 -23.49 -53.66 -4.51
C THR A 360 -23.74 -52.86 -3.23
N ALA A 361 -24.96 -52.95 -2.71
CA ALA A 361 -25.37 -52.23 -1.51
C ALA A 361 -24.42 -52.54 -0.35
N ASP A 362 -23.84 -51.49 0.22
CA ASP A 362 -22.96 -51.54 1.39
C ASP A 362 -23.39 -50.47 2.39
N THR A 363 -23.08 -50.70 3.66
CA THR A 363 -23.57 -49.85 4.76
C THR A 363 -23.04 -48.42 4.63
N GLY A 364 -23.92 -47.43 4.75
CA GLY A 364 -23.57 -46.01 4.66
C GLY A 364 -23.55 -45.44 3.24
N GLN A 365 -23.95 -46.21 2.23
CA GLN A 365 -24.15 -45.67 0.88
C GLN A 365 -25.35 -44.72 0.84
N ARG A 366 -25.15 -43.54 0.26
CA ARG A 366 -26.15 -42.45 0.21
C ARG A 366 -26.38 -41.98 -1.21
N TYR A 367 -27.63 -41.94 -1.66
CA TYR A 367 -27.98 -41.48 -3.01
C TYR A 367 -29.08 -40.43 -3.00
N LEU A 368 -28.93 -39.41 -3.83
CA LEU A 368 -29.99 -38.44 -4.12
C LEU A 368 -30.84 -38.94 -5.30
N LEU A 369 -32.15 -38.97 -5.12
CA LEU A 369 -33.09 -39.49 -6.12
C LEU A 369 -33.49 -38.42 -7.14
N ALA A 370 -33.25 -38.71 -8.42
CA ALA A 370 -33.72 -37.87 -9.53
C ALA A 370 -35.17 -38.17 -9.95
N GLU A 371 -35.74 -39.31 -9.53
CA GLU A 371 -37.12 -39.73 -9.81
C GLU A 371 -37.67 -40.47 -8.59
N ASP A 372 -38.99 -40.68 -8.53
CA ASP A 372 -39.64 -41.36 -7.42
C ASP A 372 -39.45 -42.89 -7.43
N ILE A 373 -39.52 -43.49 -6.23
CA ILE A 373 -39.64 -44.94 -6.03
C ILE A 373 -41.07 -45.20 -5.55
N ALA A 374 -42.01 -45.24 -6.48
CA ALA A 374 -43.44 -45.37 -6.19
C ALA A 374 -43.84 -46.76 -5.64
N SER A 375 -42.99 -47.79 -5.79
CA SER A 375 -43.28 -49.14 -5.31
C SER A 375 -42.00 -49.94 -5.03
N PRO A 376 -42.06 -50.97 -4.16
CA PRO A 376 -40.93 -51.86 -3.90
C PRO A 376 -40.34 -52.46 -5.18
N THR A 377 -39.03 -52.37 -5.33
CA THR A 377 -38.29 -52.93 -6.47
C THR A 377 -37.21 -53.89 -5.99
N VAL A 378 -36.76 -54.81 -6.86
CA VAL A 378 -35.68 -55.75 -6.54
C VAL A 378 -34.37 -55.05 -6.09
N PRO A 379 -33.88 -54.00 -6.76
CA PRO A 379 -32.63 -53.33 -6.34
C PRO A 379 -32.76 -52.45 -5.09
N TRP A 380 -33.91 -51.82 -4.85
CA TRP A 380 -34.11 -50.86 -3.74
C TRP A 380 -34.90 -51.42 -2.55
N GLY A 381 -35.36 -52.67 -2.62
CA GLY A 381 -36.10 -53.31 -1.55
C GLY A 381 -37.51 -52.75 -1.39
N THR A 382 -37.95 -52.55 -0.15
CA THR A 382 -39.32 -52.10 0.19
C THR A 382 -39.48 -50.60 0.36
N ILE A 383 -38.41 -49.82 0.13
CA ILE A 383 -38.45 -48.37 0.30
C ILE A 383 -39.44 -47.72 -0.68
N ILE A 384 -40.12 -46.69 -0.19
CA ILE A 384 -40.93 -45.76 -1.00
C ILE A 384 -40.37 -44.37 -0.68
N ALA A 385 -39.89 -43.68 -1.71
CA ALA A 385 -39.23 -42.39 -1.62
C ALA A 385 -39.64 -41.52 -2.81
N ASN A 386 -39.69 -40.21 -2.63
CA ASN A 386 -40.08 -39.25 -3.66
C ASN A 386 -38.85 -38.76 -4.44
N VAL A 387 -39.10 -38.03 -5.53
CA VAL A 387 -38.07 -37.25 -6.21
C VAL A 387 -37.43 -36.27 -5.21
N ASN A 388 -36.13 -36.03 -5.34
CA ASN A 388 -35.33 -35.15 -4.47
C ASN A 388 -35.11 -35.63 -3.03
N ASP A 389 -35.59 -36.83 -2.67
CA ASP A 389 -35.25 -37.46 -1.38
C ASP A 389 -33.83 -38.02 -1.40
N ILE A 390 -33.19 -38.06 -0.22
CA ILE A 390 -31.91 -38.74 -0.02
C ILE A 390 -32.19 -40.04 0.72
N ILE A 391 -31.67 -41.14 0.16
CA ILE A 391 -31.78 -42.47 0.74
C ILE A 391 -30.43 -42.98 1.21
N GLU A 392 -30.42 -43.70 2.33
CA GLU A 392 -29.24 -44.32 2.93
C GLU A 392 -29.47 -45.82 3.15
N PHE A 393 -28.43 -46.64 2.94
CA PHE A 393 -28.47 -48.07 3.27
C PHE A 393 -27.96 -48.33 4.69
N ASP A 394 -28.85 -48.78 5.58
CA ASP A 394 -28.57 -48.99 7.01
C ASP A 394 -27.83 -50.32 7.33
N GLY A 395 -27.53 -51.10 6.30
CA GLY A 395 -26.92 -52.44 6.40
C GLY A 395 -27.92 -53.60 6.26
N ALA A 396 -29.22 -53.32 6.32
CA ALA A 396 -30.29 -54.28 6.07
C ALA A 396 -31.24 -53.81 4.96
N ASP A 397 -31.73 -52.58 5.04
CA ASP A 397 -32.71 -51.99 4.12
C ASP A 397 -32.33 -50.55 3.75
N TRP A 398 -32.90 -50.04 2.65
CA TRP A 398 -32.82 -48.62 2.30
C TRP A 398 -33.82 -47.82 3.14
N VAL A 399 -33.37 -46.69 3.70
CA VAL A 399 -34.17 -45.76 4.51
C VAL A 399 -34.08 -44.36 3.91
N VAL A 400 -35.16 -43.56 4.02
CA VAL A 400 -35.15 -42.14 3.64
C VAL A 400 -34.46 -41.34 4.75
N ASP A 401 -33.30 -40.77 4.46
CA ASP A 401 -32.54 -39.92 5.37
C ASP A 401 -33.00 -38.44 5.29
N PHE A 402 -33.29 -37.97 4.09
CA PHE A 402 -33.86 -36.64 3.85
C PHE A 402 -35.17 -36.75 3.07
N ASP A 403 -36.25 -36.25 3.66
CA ASP A 403 -37.57 -36.13 3.05
C ASP A 403 -37.75 -34.70 2.51
N SER A 404 -37.67 -34.58 1.19
CA SER A 404 -37.83 -33.33 0.44
C SER A 404 -39.21 -32.69 0.63
N SER A 405 -40.24 -33.50 0.88
CA SER A 405 -41.62 -33.02 1.03
C SER A 405 -41.89 -32.38 2.40
N ALA A 406 -41.08 -32.73 3.40
CA ALA A 406 -41.20 -32.25 4.77
C ALA A 406 -40.16 -31.18 5.14
N ALA A 407 -39.16 -30.94 4.29
CA ALA A 407 -38.05 -30.04 4.56
C ALA A 407 -38.47 -28.56 4.60
N THR A 408 -38.33 -27.93 5.76
CA THR A 408 -38.64 -26.50 5.98
C THR A 408 -37.41 -25.58 6.02
N SER A 409 -36.21 -26.16 6.15
CA SER A 409 -34.93 -25.46 6.22
C SER A 409 -34.12 -25.63 4.94
N THR A 410 -33.24 -24.68 4.66
CA THR A 410 -32.24 -24.78 3.59
C THR A 410 -31.14 -25.72 4.03
N GLU A 411 -31.10 -26.91 3.44
CA GLU A 411 -30.04 -27.89 3.66
C GLU A 411 -28.97 -27.81 2.57
N ILE A 412 -27.74 -28.21 2.90
CA ILE A 412 -26.58 -28.19 2.02
C ILE A 412 -25.92 -29.56 2.06
N ILE A 413 -25.65 -30.11 0.87
CA ILE A 413 -24.99 -31.42 0.68
C ILE A 413 -23.86 -31.29 -0.32
N THR A 414 -22.82 -32.12 -0.14
CA THR A 414 -21.77 -32.32 -1.13
C THR A 414 -21.92 -33.68 -1.80
N ASN A 415 -21.79 -33.70 -3.12
CA ASN A 415 -21.71 -34.93 -3.90
C ASN A 415 -20.26 -35.36 -4.05
N THR A 416 -19.90 -36.53 -3.53
CA THR A 416 -18.52 -37.04 -3.56
C THR A 416 -18.09 -37.56 -4.93
N PHE A 417 -19.02 -37.97 -5.80
CA PHE A 417 -18.71 -38.39 -7.17
C PHE A 417 -18.37 -37.22 -8.09
N THR A 418 -19.05 -36.08 -7.96
CA THR A 418 -18.82 -34.90 -8.81
C THR A 418 -18.00 -33.80 -8.13
N GLY A 419 -17.86 -33.84 -6.80
CA GLY A 419 -17.26 -32.77 -6.00
C GLY A 419 -18.10 -31.51 -5.90
N LYS A 420 -19.34 -31.52 -6.43
CA LYS A 420 -20.23 -30.34 -6.45
C LYS A 420 -21.08 -30.29 -5.19
N GLN A 421 -21.29 -29.07 -4.69
CA GLN A 421 -22.16 -28.81 -3.56
C GLN A 421 -23.55 -28.38 -4.06
N PHE A 422 -24.59 -28.90 -3.43
CA PHE A 422 -26.00 -28.61 -3.70
C PHE A 422 -26.65 -28.00 -2.46
N ARG A 423 -27.65 -27.16 -2.69
CA ARG A 423 -28.44 -26.48 -1.68
C ARG A 423 -29.93 -26.70 -1.97
N TRP A 424 -30.67 -27.08 -0.94
CA TRP A 424 -32.10 -27.25 -1.01
C TRP A 424 -32.83 -25.90 -1.09
N ASN A 425 -33.56 -25.67 -2.17
CA ASN A 425 -34.43 -24.50 -2.31
C ASN A 425 -35.83 -24.83 -1.80
N THR A 426 -36.17 -24.32 -0.62
CA THR A 426 -37.48 -24.52 0.02
C THR A 426 -38.65 -23.83 -0.70
N ALA A 427 -38.39 -22.89 -1.62
CA ALA A 427 -39.43 -22.22 -2.39
C ALA A 427 -39.81 -23.00 -3.67
N GLU A 428 -38.85 -23.68 -4.29
CA GLU A 428 -39.03 -24.42 -5.55
C GLU A 428 -39.10 -25.94 -5.32
N PHE A 429 -38.82 -26.42 -4.10
CA PHE A 429 -38.71 -27.83 -3.73
C PHE A 429 -37.74 -28.60 -4.64
N ASP A 430 -36.58 -27.99 -4.90
CA ASP A 430 -35.56 -28.56 -5.78
C ASP A 430 -34.12 -28.31 -5.28
N TRP A 431 -33.20 -29.17 -5.71
CA TRP A 431 -31.78 -29.06 -5.42
C TRP A 431 -31.08 -28.16 -6.44
N GLU A 432 -30.55 -27.04 -5.97
CA GLU A 432 -29.75 -26.15 -6.80
C GLU A 432 -28.26 -26.35 -6.52
N LEU A 433 -27.40 -26.13 -7.51
CA LEU A 433 -25.96 -26.00 -7.24
C LEU A 433 -25.73 -24.85 -6.25
N ALA A 434 -24.79 -24.99 -5.32
CA ALA A 434 -24.54 -23.96 -4.30
C ALA A 434 -23.72 -22.78 -4.86
N VAL A 435 -22.76 -23.07 -5.75
CA VAL A 435 -21.80 -22.09 -6.30
C VAL A 435 -21.98 -21.92 -7.80
N ASP A 436 -21.88 -22.99 -8.58
CA ASP A 436 -21.99 -22.96 -10.05
C ASP A 436 -23.25 -22.21 -10.54
N GLY A 437 -23.09 -21.41 -11.58
CA GLY A 437 -24.18 -20.66 -12.20
C GLY A 437 -23.77 -19.27 -12.72
N GLN A 438 -24.76 -18.53 -13.19
CA GLN A 438 -24.57 -17.18 -13.73
C GLN A 438 -24.79 -16.10 -12.65
N TYR A 439 -23.82 -15.20 -12.53
CA TYR A 439 -23.81 -14.10 -11.58
C TYR A 439 -24.03 -12.76 -12.28
N LYS A 440 -25.11 -12.10 -11.87
CA LYS A 440 -25.53 -10.80 -12.43
C LYS A 440 -24.53 -9.69 -12.10
N PRO A 441 -24.52 -8.59 -12.88
CA PRO A 441 -23.66 -7.44 -12.59
C PRO A 441 -23.92 -6.93 -11.17
N GLY A 442 -22.84 -6.57 -10.46
CA GLY A 442 -22.90 -6.14 -9.06
C GLY A 442 -23.00 -7.24 -8.00
N THR A 443 -23.16 -8.51 -8.40
CA THR A 443 -23.16 -9.66 -7.46
C THR A 443 -21.78 -10.30 -7.28
N TRP A 444 -20.81 -9.89 -8.09
CA TRP A 444 -19.41 -10.32 -8.03
C TRP A 444 -18.48 -9.11 -7.95
N LYS A 445 -17.28 -9.30 -7.38
CA LYS A 445 -16.24 -8.26 -7.31
C LYS A 445 -14.84 -8.87 -7.31
N VAL A 446 -13.88 -8.15 -7.89
CA VAL A 446 -12.45 -8.46 -7.83
C VAL A 446 -11.83 -7.71 -6.66
N ILE A 447 -11.02 -8.40 -5.87
CA ILE A 447 -10.23 -7.83 -4.78
C ILE A 447 -8.77 -8.20 -5.01
N SER A 448 -7.92 -7.18 -5.15
CA SER A 448 -6.48 -7.34 -5.04
C SER A 448 -6.10 -7.38 -3.56
N ILE A 449 -5.62 -8.51 -3.05
CA ILE A 449 -5.02 -8.53 -1.72
C ILE A 449 -3.65 -7.84 -1.85
N PRO A 450 -3.39 -6.74 -1.11
CA PRO A 450 -2.07 -6.14 -1.12
C PRO A 450 -1.07 -7.19 -0.64
N LEU A 451 -0.05 -7.45 -1.44
CA LEU A 451 1.08 -8.26 -1.00
C LEU A 451 1.64 -7.56 0.25
N ILE A 452 1.45 -8.17 1.41
CA ILE A 452 2.26 -7.81 2.58
C ILE A 452 3.64 -8.31 2.21
N LEU A 453 4.46 -7.42 1.64
CA LEU A 453 5.87 -7.70 1.45
C LEU A 453 6.43 -7.96 2.84
N ASP A 454 6.85 -9.20 3.09
CA ASP A 454 7.67 -9.48 4.25
C ASP A 454 8.91 -8.59 4.15
N PRO A 455 9.32 -7.93 5.25
CA PRO A 455 10.42 -6.97 5.23
C PRO A 455 11.78 -7.58 4.87
N GLU A 456 11.85 -8.90 4.66
CA GLU A 456 13.05 -9.62 4.23
C GLU A 456 13.24 -9.68 2.70
N ASP A 457 12.22 -9.35 1.89
CA ASP A 457 12.24 -9.50 0.42
C ASP A 457 12.35 -8.17 -0.37
N CYS A 458 12.76 -7.06 0.27
CA CYS A 458 13.07 -5.81 -0.44
C CYS A 458 14.59 -5.60 -0.57
N PRO A 459 15.14 -5.43 -1.79
CA PRO A 459 16.58 -5.31 -2.03
C PRO A 459 17.22 -4.03 -1.48
#